data_AF-A0A7V4MXS8-F1
#
_entry.id   AF-A0A7V4MXS8-F1
#
_cell.length_a   1.000
_cell.length_b   1.000
_cell.length_c   1.000
_cell.angle_alpha   90.00
_cell.angle_beta   90.00
_cell.angle_gamma   90.00
#
_symmetry.space_group_name_H-M   'P 1'
#
loop_
_entity.id
_entity.type
_entity.pdbx_description
1 polymer ?
#
loop_
_entity_poly.entity_id
_entity_poly.type
_entity_poly.pdbx_seq_one_letter_code
_entity_poly.pdbx_strand_id
1 'polypeptide(L)'
;MVTSEPAPAQAALWEVWRGGPRVHCYLCAHHCRIDPGGVGRCGVRENRGGVLYTLVYGCPVSTAVDPIEKKPLFHFLPGTLSYSLATVGCNFTCRFCQNADISQMPRERGRVVGRTLSPEAVVAAARASGCASISYTYTEPTIFYEYARDCARLASAAGLKNVFVTNGYMTAQTLDDIDGDLHAANVDLKSFSDDFYRDMAGARLRPVLATIRRLWEKGIWTEVTTLLIPGRNDSDSELQSIAEFLVSISPDLPWHVSRFYPTYHLLDVPPTPLEAVERAIRIGKQAGLRYVYGGNVPGHSSESTSCPRCGRLLIRRSGLRTLNVDLAAGRCPSCGEEVAGRFKEVQA
;
A
#
# COMPACT_ATOMS: atom_id res chain seq x y z
N MET A 1 0.69 -29.73 11.50
CA MET A 1 -0.51 -29.20 10.83
C MET A 1 -0.20 -29.06 9.36
N VAL A 2 -0.96 -29.75 8.52
CA VAL A 2 -0.62 -30.04 7.12
C VAL A 2 -0.58 -28.73 6.33
N THR A 3 0.62 -28.29 5.95
CA THR A 3 0.82 -27.30 4.89
C THR A 3 0.58 -28.00 3.56
N SER A 4 -0.68 -28.10 3.14
CA SER A 4 -0.96 -28.49 1.76
C SER A 4 -0.47 -27.38 0.84
N GLU A 5 0.27 -27.71 -0.22
CA GLU A 5 0.57 -26.73 -1.25
C GLU A 5 -0.74 -26.15 -1.78
N PRO A 6 -0.87 -24.82 -1.89
CA PRO A 6 -2.08 -24.21 -2.40
C PRO A 6 -2.36 -24.69 -3.81
N ALA A 7 -3.62 -25.08 -4.08
CA ALA A 7 -4.05 -25.43 -5.41
C ALA A 7 -3.91 -24.20 -6.33
N PRO A 8 -3.17 -24.29 -7.44
CA PRO A 8 -3.01 -23.18 -8.36
C PRO A 8 -4.35 -22.78 -8.96
N ALA A 9 -4.65 -21.49 -8.94
CA ALA A 9 -5.85 -20.93 -9.56
C ALA A 9 -5.46 -20.23 -10.87
N GLN A 10 -6.30 -20.32 -11.90
CA GLN A 10 -6.06 -19.61 -13.15
C GLN A 10 -6.00 -18.09 -12.88
N ALA A 11 -4.97 -17.44 -13.40
CA ALA A 11 -4.79 -16.00 -13.26
C ALA A 11 -5.75 -15.23 -14.18
N ALA A 12 -6.04 -14.00 -13.80
CA ALA A 12 -6.69 -12.98 -14.62
C ALA A 12 -5.65 -12.07 -15.27
N LEU A 13 -6.11 -11.20 -16.18
CA LEU A 13 -5.33 -10.11 -16.76
C LEU A 13 -4.02 -10.57 -17.43
N TRP A 14 -4.14 -11.52 -18.36
CA TRP A 14 -3.05 -11.99 -19.20
C TRP A 14 -3.56 -12.42 -20.57
N GLU A 15 -2.66 -12.51 -21.54
CA GLU A 15 -2.95 -13.08 -22.85
C GLU A 15 -1.83 -14.00 -23.34
N VAL A 16 -2.15 -14.83 -24.33
CA VAL A 16 -1.17 -15.62 -25.06
C VAL A 16 -0.29 -14.67 -25.88
N TRP A 17 1.03 -14.72 -25.70
CA TRP A 17 1.95 -13.81 -26.36
C TRP A 17 2.23 -14.26 -27.79
N ARG A 18 1.71 -13.48 -28.76
CA ARG A 18 1.94 -13.66 -30.21
C ARG A 18 1.58 -15.08 -30.72
N GLY A 19 0.55 -15.70 -30.14
CA GLY A 19 0.06 -17.02 -30.57
C GLY A 19 0.98 -18.21 -30.22
N GLY A 20 2.08 -17.99 -29.48
CA GLY A 20 2.95 -19.04 -28.96
C GLY A 20 2.62 -19.41 -27.51
N PRO A 21 3.29 -20.39 -26.90
CA PRO A 21 2.93 -20.87 -25.55
C PRO A 21 3.41 -19.94 -24.42
N ARG A 22 4.09 -18.83 -24.75
CA ARG A 22 4.46 -17.77 -23.80
C ARG A 22 3.23 -16.93 -23.46
N VAL A 23 3.15 -16.41 -22.25
CA VAL A 23 2.05 -15.51 -21.82
C VAL A 23 2.56 -14.12 -21.49
N HIS A 24 1.75 -13.08 -21.72
CA HIS A 24 1.99 -11.71 -21.28
C HIS A 24 1.05 -11.38 -20.12
N CYS A 25 1.63 -11.15 -18.94
CA CYS A 25 0.90 -10.74 -17.74
C CYS A 25 0.73 -9.22 -17.67
N TYR A 26 -0.50 -8.75 -17.46
CA TYR A 26 -0.90 -7.34 -17.34
C TYR A 26 -1.20 -6.91 -15.90
N LEU A 27 -0.90 -7.71 -14.87
CA LEU A 27 -1.22 -7.33 -13.50
C LEU A 27 -0.47 -6.09 -13.00
N CYS A 28 0.80 -5.97 -13.36
CA CYS A 28 1.66 -4.86 -12.94
C CYS A 28 2.53 -4.36 -14.10
N ALA A 29 3.09 -3.16 -13.93
CA ALA A 29 3.86 -2.46 -14.95
C ALA A 29 5.18 -3.14 -15.35
N HIS A 30 5.51 -4.30 -14.77
CA HIS A 30 6.59 -5.16 -15.28
C HIS A 30 6.24 -5.81 -16.61
N HIS A 31 4.95 -5.98 -16.92
CA HIS A 31 4.50 -6.57 -18.19
C HIS A 31 5.25 -7.87 -18.53
N CYS A 32 5.38 -8.77 -17.54
CA CYS A 32 6.19 -9.98 -17.68
C CYS A 32 5.72 -10.84 -18.85
N ARG A 33 6.67 -11.28 -19.67
CA ARG A 33 6.47 -12.29 -20.71
C ARG A 33 7.07 -13.60 -20.21
N ILE A 34 6.23 -14.57 -19.89
CA ILE A 34 6.60 -15.75 -19.11
C ILE A 34 6.56 -16.99 -20.01
N ASP A 35 7.69 -17.64 -20.18
CA ASP A 35 7.81 -18.89 -20.94
C ASP A 35 7.07 -20.05 -20.27
N PRO A 36 6.64 -21.10 -21.01
CA PRO A 36 6.08 -22.31 -20.41
C PRO A 36 7.01 -22.89 -19.34
N GLY A 37 6.46 -23.24 -18.17
CA GLY A 37 7.21 -23.69 -17.00
C GLY A 37 7.96 -22.57 -16.26
N GLY A 38 7.89 -21.33 -16.76
CA GLY A 38 8.51 -20.16 -16.15
C GLY A 38 7.61 -19.48 -15.11
N VAL A 39 8.24 -18.65 -14.28
CA VAL A 39 7.57 -17.80 -13.30
C VAL A 39 7.84 -16.31 -13.55
N GLY A 40 6.85 -15.47 -13.25
CA GLY A 40 6.98 -14.02 -13.31
C GLY A 40 7.91 -13.45 -12.24
N ARG A 41 8.25 -12.16 -12.36
CA ARG A 41 9.15 -11.47 -11.40
C ARG A 41 8.69 -11.54 -9.94
N CYS A 42 7.40 -11.70 -9.68
CA CYS A 42 6.88 -11.85 -8.31
C CYS A 42 7.13 -13.22 -7.68
N GLY A 43 7.54 -14.22 -8.48
CA GLY A 43 7.79 -15.59 -8.02
C GLY A 43 6.53 -16.42 -7.76
N VAL A 44 5.34 -15.89 -8.00
CA VAL A 44 4.06 -16.57 -7.68
C VAL A 44 3.08 -16.65 -8.87
N ARG A 45 3.55 -16.28 -10.07
CA ARG A 45 2.78 -16.32 -11.31
C ARG A 45 3.46 -17.26 -12.27
N GLU A 46 2.86 -18.41 -12.53
CA GLU A 46 3.47 -19.50 -13.27
C GLU A 46 2.73 -19.73 -14.58
N ASN A 47 3.45 -19.85 -15.69
CA ASN A 47 2.86 -20.28 -16.96
C ASN A 47 2.92 -21.81 -17.06
N ARG A 48 1.75 -22.46 -17.05
CA ARG A 48 1.63 -23.91 -17.26
C ARG A 48 1.03 -24.18 -18.63
N GLY A 49 1.89 -24.49 -19.59
CA GLY A 49 1.46 -24.91 -20.93
C GLY A 49 0.67 -23.85 -21.73
N GLY A 50 0.95 -22.56 -21.52
CA GLY A 50 0.24 -21.47 -22.20
C GLY A 50 -0.90 -20.86 -21.39
N VAL A 51 -1.11 -21.29 -20.16
CA VAL A 51 -2.10 -20.74 -19.24
C VAL A 51 -1.38 -20.19 -18.00
N LEU A 52 -1.65 -18.93 -17.66
CA LEU A 52 -1.08 -18.32 -16.46
C LEU A 52 -1.88 -18.70 -15.22
N TYR A 53 -1.18 -19.11 -14.15
CA TYR A 53 -1.74 -19.44 -12.85
C TYR A 53 -1.13 -18.56 -11.76
N THR A 54 -1.91 -18.31 -10.70
CA THR A 54 -1.41 -17.83 -9.42
C THR A 54 -1.17 -19.00 -8.48
N LEU A 55 -0.05 -18.97 -7.77
CA LEU A 55 0.34 -20.00 -6.80
C LEU A 55 -0.11 -19.65 -5.38
N VAL A 56 -0.79 -18.52 -5.17
CA VAL A 56 -1.07 -17.97 -3.83
C VAL A 56 -2.54 -17.63 -3.59
N TYR A 57 -3.44 -18.10 -4.45
CA TYR A 57 -4.88 -17.90 -4.25
C TYR A 57 -5.35 -18.63 -2.98
N GLY A 58 -6.08 -17.92 -2.10
CA GLY A 58 -6.58 -18.49 -0.86
C GLY A 58 -5.50 -18.98 0.11
N CYS A 59 -4.26 -18.49 -0.04
CA CYS A 59 -3.09 -19.00 0.70
C CYS A 59 -2.29 -17.87 1.37
N PRO A 60 -2.88 -17.13 2.32
CA PRO A 60 -2.13 -16.14 3.07
C PRO A 60 -1.05 -16.74 3.93
N VAL A 61 0.09 -16.05 3.99
CA VAL A 61 1.20 -16.34 4.91
C VAL A 61 1.08 -15.55 6.21
N SER A 62 0.32 -14.46 6.21
CA SER A 62 0.08 -13.62 7.38
C SER A 62 -1.32 -13.03 7.38
N THR A 63 -1.94 -13.03 8.56
CA THR A 63 -3.20 -12.34 8.87
C THR A 63 -3.08 -11.64 10.22
N ALA A 64 -3.61 -10.43 10.36
CA ALA A 64 -3.62 -9.72 11.64
C ALA A 64 -4.80 -8.73 11.72
N VAL A 65 -5.23 -8.38 12.92
CA VAL A 65 -6.13 -7.24 13.13
C VAL A 65 -5.30 -6.06 13.60
N ASP A 66 -5.19 -5.05 12.75
CA ASP A 66 -4.36 -3.86 12.98
C ASP A 66 -5.23 -2.59 12.95
N PRO A 67 -4.86 -1.52 13.68
CA PRO A 67 -5.48 -0.21 13.48
C PRO A 67 -5.18 0.32 12.08
N ILE A 68 -6.10 1.09 11.50
CA ILE A 68 -5.94 1.69 10.16
C ILE A 68 -4.72 2.62 10.08
N GLU A 69 -4.34 3.23 11.21
CA GLU A 69 -3.14 4.07 11.36
C GLU A 69 -1.85 3.31 11.03
N LYS A 70 -1.83 1.97 11.18
CA LYS A 70 -0.68 1.14 10.80
C LYS A 70 -0.55 0.97 9.27
N LYS A 71 -1.58 1.33 8.49
CA LYS A 71 -1.61 1.28 7.02
C LYS A 71 -1.26 2.63 6.38
N PRO A 72 -0.48 3.44 7.10
CA PRO A 72 -0.47 4.91 7.06
C PRO A 72 -1.66 5.57 6.33
N LEU A 73 -2.87 5.32 6.85
CA LEU A 73 -4.11 5.91 6.36
C LEU A 73 -4.75 6.74 7.46
N PHE A 74 -4.29 7.98 7.62
CA PHE A 74 -4.73 8.85 8.73
C PHE A 74 -6.06 9.53 8.41
N HIS A 75 -6.39 9.68 7.14
CA HIS A 75 -7.60 10.35 6.67
C HIS A 75 -8.63 9.36 6.13
N PHE A 76 -8.45 8.05 6.37
CA PHE A 76 -9.41 7.01 6.01
C PHE A 76 -9.83 6.23 7.25
N LEU A 77 -11.08 6.42 7.68
CA LEU A 77 -11.69 5.73 8.82
C LEU A 77 -10.81 5.73 10.09
N PRO A 78 -10.28 6.88 10.54
CA PRO A 78 -9.37 6.94 11.69
C PRO A 78 -9.98 6.30 12.95
N GLY A 79 -9.15 5.59 13.70
CA GLY A 79 -9.51 4.87 14.92
C GLY A 79 -10.21 3.53 14.71
N THR A 80 -10.30 3.06 13.47
CA THR A 80 -10.93 1.77 13.16
C THR A 80 -9.92 0.65 13.02
N LEU A 81 -10.40 -0.59 13.17
CA LEU A 81 -9.63 -1.79 12.92
C LEU A 81 -9.74 -2.22 11.45
N SER A 82 -8.66 -2.81 10.94
CA SER A 82 -8.57 -3.38 9.60
C SER A 82 -8.02 -4.80 9.66
N TYR A 83 -8.71 -5.73 9.01
CA TYR A 83 -8.24 -7.10 8.87
C TYR A 83 -7.16 -7.15 7.79
N SER A 84 -5.93 -7.43 8.21
CA SER A 84 -4.74 -7.40 7.37
C SER A 84 -4.44 -8.78 6.81
N LEU A 85 -4.05 -8.84 5.54
CA LEU A 85 -3.80 -10.07 4.80
C LEU A 85 -2.59 -9.92 3.86
N ALA A 86 -1.75 -10.94 3.79
CA ALA A 86 -0.63 -11.02 2.85
C ALA A 86 -0.36 -12.45 2.39
N THR A 87 0.08 -12.61 1.15
CA THR A 87 0.70 -13.84 0.64
C THR A 87 2.21 -13.67 0.52
N VAL A 88 2.94 -14.76 0.28
CA VAL A 88 4.36 -14.67 -0.12
C VAL A 88 4.52 -14.06 -1.51
N GLY A 89 5.70 -13.52 -1.78
CA GLY A 89 6.07 -12.93 -3.06
C GLY A 89 5.86 -11.42 -3.12
N CYS A 90 6.60 -10.75 -3.99
CA CYS A 90 6.47 -9.33 -4.28
C CYS A 90 7.07 -9.05 -5.66
N ASN A 91 6.48 -8.12 -6.40
CA ASN A 91 6.97 -7.75 -7.71
C ASN A 91 8.16 -6.76 -7.65
N PHE A 92 8.55 -6.29 -6.46
CA PHE A 92 9.75 -5.48 -6.21
C PHE A 92 10.81 -6.29 -5.47
N THR A 93 12.08 -5.88 -5.58
CA THR A 93 13.24 -6.46 -4.89
C THR A 93 13.90 -5.41 -3.99
N CYS A 94 13.10 -4.75 -3.15
CA CYS A 94 13.57 -3.66 -2.29
C CYS A 94 14.70 -4.13 -1.36
N ARG A 95 15.89 -3.55 -1.47
CA ARG A 95 17.06 -3.89 -0.62
C ARG A 95 16.86 -3.54 0.86
N PHE A 96 15.86 -2.73 1.17
CA PHE A 96 15.47 -2.27 2.51
C PHE A 96 14.11 -2.84 2.97
N CYS A 97 13.64 -3.94 2.35
CA CYS A 97 12.33 -4.49 2.67
C CYS A 97 12.26 -5.01 4.13
N GLN A 98 11.33 -4.47 4.92
CA GLN A 98 11.09 -4.90 6.29
C GLN A 98 10.36 -6.25 6.39
N ASN A 99 9.75 -6.71 5.29
CA ASN A 99 9.05 -7.99 5.18
C ASN A 99 9.75 -8.90 4.14
N ALA A 100 11.09 -8.83 4.05
CA ALA A 100 11.86 -9.57 3.05
C ALA A 100 11.66 -11.10 3.19
N ASP A 101 11.49 -11.57 4.42
CA ASP A 101 11.27 -12.97 4.79
C ASP A 101 10.05 -13.60 4.13
N ILE A 102 8.99 -12.82 3.85
CA ILE A 102 7.80 -13.28 3.11
C ILE A 102 7.72 -12.74 1.69
N SER A 103 8.18 -11.51 1.43
CA SER A 103 8.10 -10.89 0.11
C SER A 103 9.10 -11.46 -0.89
N GLN A 104 10.31 -11.82 -0.43
CA GLN A 104 11.37 -12.37 -1.29
C GLN A 104 11.45 -13.90 -1.23
N MET A 105 10.68 -14.55 -0.34
CA MET A 105 10.70 -16.00 -0.12
C MET A 105 10.62 -16.84 -1.41
N PRO A 106 9.68 -16.57 -2.35
CA PRO A 106 9.60 -17.39 -3.55
C PRO A 106 10.85 -17.27 -4.42
N ARG A 107 11.43 -16.06 -4.51
CA ARG A 107 12.62 -15.77 -5.32
C ARG A 107 13.90 -16.34 -4.69
N GLU A 108 14.10 -16.12 -3.40
CA GLU A 108 15.35 -16.48 -2.71
C GLU A 108 15.39 -17.93 -2.25
N ARG A 109 14.23 -18.51 -1.96
CA ARG A 109 14.14 -19.84 -1.34
C ARG A 109 13.34 -20.84 -2.17
N GLY A 110 12.72 -20.41 -3.27
CA GLY A 110 11.88 -21.28 -4.11
C GLY A 110 10.64 -21.81 -3.39
N ARG A 111 10.20 -21.13 -2.31
CA ARG A 111 9.12 -21.61 -1.44
C ARG A 111 7.87 -20.76 -1.60
N VAL A 112 6.75 -21.44 -1.84
CA VAL A 112 5.41 -20.86 -1.78
C VAL A 112 4.66 -21.51 -0.62
N VAL A 113 4.35 -20.72 0.42
CA VAL A 113 3.74 -21.22 1.65
C VAL A 113 2.60 -20.30 2.08
N GLY A 114 1.69 -20.87 2.85
CA GLY A 114 0.60 -20.15 3.50
C GLY A 114 -0.38 -21.14 4.14
N ARG A 115 -1.47 -20.61 4.66
CA ARG A 115 -2.57 -21.39 5.22
C ARG A 115 -3.80 -21.19 4.35
N THR A 116 -4.52 -22.26 4.06
CA THR A 116 -5.78 -22.18 3.31
C THR A 116 -6.77 -21.29 4.05
N LEU A 117 -7.23 -20.23 3.39
CA LEU A 117 -8.26 -19.33 3.87
C LEU A 117 -9.03 -18.83 2.66
N SER A 118 -10.34 -19.12 2.60
CA SER A 118 -11.17 -18.69 1.48
C SER A 118 -11.54 -17.21 1.60
N PRO A 119 -11.91 -16.54 0.50
CA PRO A 119 -12.43 -15.18 0.53
C PRO A 119 -13.59 -14.96 1.52
N GLU A 120 -14.53 -15.91 1.60
CA GLU A 120 -15.66 -15.86 2.53
C GLU A 120 -15.19 -15.92 3.99
N ALA A 121 -14.20 -16.77 4.27
CA ALA A 121 -13.62 -16.89 5.60
C ALA A 121 -12.85 -15.63 6.02
N VAL A 122 -12.15 -14.97 5.08
CA VAL A 122 -11.52 -13.66 5.30
C VAL A 122 -12.57 -12.62 5.71
N VAL A 123 -13.66 -12.50 4.94
CA VAL A 123 -14.73 -11.52 5.22
C VAL A 123 -15.44 -11.83 6.53
N ALA A 124 -15.73 -13.11 6.80
CA ALA A 124 -16.32 -13.54 8.08
C ALA A 124 -15.41 -13.20 9.27
N ALA A 125 -14.11 -13.47 9.16
CA ALA A 125 -13.14 -13.14 10.21
C ALA A 125 -13.01 -11.62 10.43
N ALA A 126 -13.03 -10.82 9.36
CA ALA A 126 -13.01 -9.36 9.44
C ALA A 126 -14.23 -8.81 10.18
N ARG A 127 -15.44 -9.30 9.86
CA ARG A 127 -16.67 -8.91 10.55
C ARG A 127 -16.69 -9.34 12.01
N ALA A 128 -16.31 -10.60 12.28
CA ALA A 128 -16.25 -11.13 13.64
C ALA A 128 -15.27 -10.37 14.53
N SER A 129 -14.21 -9.79 13.95
CA SER A 129 -13.22 -8.98 14.66
C SER A 129 -13.62 -7.51 14.82
N GLY A 130 -14.80 -7.10 14.34
CA GLY A 130 -15.24 -5.71 14.40
C GLY A 130 -14.45 -4.77 13.49
N CYS A 131 -13.78 -5.29 12.46
CA CYS A 131 -13.05 -4.47 11.50
C CYS A 131 -14.01 -3.65 10.64
N ALA A 132 -13.62 -2.42 10.32
CA ALA A 132 -14.32 -1.59 9.34
C ALA A 132 -13.83 -1.83 7.90
N SER A 133 -12.64 -2.43 7.77
CA SER A 133 -12.00 -2.66 6.48
C SER A 133 -11.14 -3.92 6.45
N ILE A 134 -10.73 -4.30 5.24
CA ILE A 134 -9.73 -5.32 4.96
C ILE A 134 -8.56 -4.65 4.25
N SER A 135 -7.35 -4.88 4.75
CA SER A 135 -6.09 -4.36 4.21
C SER A 135 -5.27 -5.46 3.57
N TYR A 136 -5.02 -5.35 2.27
CA TYR A 136 -4.13 -6.22 1.52
C TYR A 136 -2.73 -5.57 1.51
N THR A 137 -1.78 -6.15 2.25
CA THR A 137 -0.61 -5.44 2.80
C THR A 137 0.61 -6.35 3.00
N TYR A 138 1.67 -5.82 3.65
CA TYR A 138 2.94 -6.45 4.05
C TYR A 138 3.86 -6.83 2.89
N THR A 139 3.31 -7.47 1.85
CA THR A 139 4.00 -7.75 0.60
C THR A 139 3.50 -6.79 -0.50
N GLU A 140 2.80 -7.29 -1.51
CA GLU A 140 2.23 -6.47 -2.58
C GLU A 140 0.88 -7.03 -3.04
N PRO A 141 -0.26 -6.37 -2.82
CA PRO A 141 -1.58 -6.89 -3.20
C PRO A 141 -1.74 -7.22 -4.68
N THR A 142 -1.05 -6.50 -5.57
CA THR A 142 -1.11 -6.75 -7.02
C THR A 142 -0.68 -8.17 -7.41
N ILE A 143 0.22 -8.81 -6.64
CA ILE A 143 0.73 -10.14 -7.00
C ILE A 143 -0.21 -11.27 -6.63
N PHE A 144 -1.15 -11.05 -5.70
CA PHE A 144 -2.22 -11.99 -5.31
C PHE A 144 -3.62 -11.43 -5.66
N TYR A 145 -3.68 -10.66 -6.74
CA TYR A 145 -4.83 -9.86 -7.15
C TYR A 145 -6.18 -10.59 -7.15
N GLU A 146 -6.29 -11.78 -7.73
CA GLU A 146 -7.56 -12.51 -7.82
C GLU A 146 -8.11 -12.81 -6.43
N TYR A 147 -7.22 -13.19 -5.51
CA TYR A 147 -7.62 -13.42 -4.13
C TYR A 147 -8.03 -12.13 -3.43
N ALA A 148 -7.29 -11.03 -3.65
CA ALA A 148 -7.64 -9.71 -3.11
C ALA A 148 -8.97 -9.19 -3.67
N ARG A 149 -9.21 -9.35 -4.97
CA ARG A 149 -10.43 -8.92 -5.68
C ARG A 149 -11.65 -9.70 -5.23
N ASP A 150 -11.56 -11.02 -5.12
CA ASP A 150 -12.68 -11.85 -4.70
C ASP A 150 -13.03 -11.58 -3.22
N CYS A 151 -12.02 -11.41 -2.35
CA CYS A 151 -12.23 -10.89 -1.00
C CYS A 151 -12.90 -9.51 -1.03
N ALA A 152 -12.43 -8.60 -1.90
CA ALA A 152 -12.89 -7.23 -1.95
C ALA A 152 -14.36 -7.10 -2.35
N ARG A 153 -14.79 -7.85 -3.38
CA ARG A 153 -16.20 -7.92 -3.81
C ARG A 153 -17.12 -8.40 -2.68
N LEU A 154 -16.73 -9.47 -1.99
CA LEU A 154 -17.49 -9.99 -0.86
C LEU A 154 -17.50 -9.01 0.32
N ALA A 155 -16.37 -8.35 0.59
CA ALA A 155 -16.24 -7.35 1.65
C ALA A 155 -17.13 -6.14 1.39
N SER A 156 -17.13 -5.60 0.16
CA SER A 156 -18.00 -4.49 -0.25
C SER A 156 -19.47 -4.84 -0.05
N ALA A 157 -19.90 -6.02 -0.51
CA ALA A 157 -21.27 -6.50 -0.33
C ALA A 157 -21.66 -6.67 1.15
N ALA A 158 -20.68 -6.92 2.02
CA ALA A 158 -20.87 -7.03 3.46
C ALA A 158 -20.70 -5.70 4.23
N GLY A 159 -20.54 -4.57 3.52
CA GLY A 159 -20.39 -3.24 4.13
C GLY A 159 -18.99 -2.92 4.68
N LEU A 160 -17.99 -3.76 4.40
CA LEU A 160 -16.59 -3.50 4.73
C LEU A 160 -15.91 -2.70 3.63
N LYS A 161 -14.90 -1.91 4.00
CA LYS A 161 -14.04 -1.21 3.03
C LYS A 161 -12.79 -2.01 2.67
N ASN A 162 -12.23 -1.77 1.49
CA ASN A 162 -11.01 -2.43 1.03
C ASN A 162 -9.86 -1.44 0.88
N VAL A 163 -8.68 -1.85 1.35
CA VAL A 163 -7.48 -1.03 1.43
C VAL A 163 -6.31 -1.76 0.78
N PHE A 164 -5.61 -1.10 -0.14
CA PHE A 164 -4.32 -1.59 -0.65
C PHE A 164 -3.17 -0.83 0.02
N VAL A 165 -2.25 -1.55 0.66
CA VAL A 165 -0.94 -0.99 1.04
C VAL A 165 0.06 -1.54 0.04
N THR A 166 0.51 -0.70 -0.88
CA THR A 166 1.08 -1.13 -2.16
C THR A 166 2.29 -0.30 -2.55
N ASN A 167 3.18 -0.89 -3.34
CA ASN A 167 4.23 -0.19 -4.05
C ASN A 167 3.76 0.59 -5.29
N GLY A 168 2.47 0.52 -5.62
CA GLY A 168 1.86 1.33 -6.68
C GLY A 168 2.24 0.90 -8.09
N TYR A 169 2.62 -0.36 -8.32
CA TYR A 169 3.05 -0.82 -9.65
C TYR A 169 1.94 -1.46 -10.49
N MET A 170 0.66 -1.20 -10.16
CA MET A 170 -0.51 -1.72 -10.88
C MET A 170 -0.59 -1.16 -12.31
N THR A 171 -1.22 -1.91 -13.22
CA THR A 171 -1.57 -1.39 -14.56
C THR A 171 -2.93 -0.70 -14.54
N ALA A 172 -3.32 -0.09 -15.67
CA ALA A 172 -4.68 0.41 -15.87
C ALA A 172 -5.70 -0.71 -15.69
N GLN A 173 -5.46 -1.85 -16.36
CA GLN A 173 -6.34 -3.00 -16.38
C GLN A 173 -6.66 -3.52 -14.98
N THR A 174 -5.65 -3.58 -14.10
CA THR A 174 -5.83 -4.01 -12.71
C THR A 174 -6.70 -3.04 -11.91
N LEU A 175 -6.50 -1.73 -12.12
CA LEU A 175 -7.28 -0.70 -11.43
C LEU A 175 -8.70 -0.59 -11.97
N ASP A 176 -8.90 -0.87 -13.26
CA ASP A 176 -10.22 -0.88 -13.88
C ASP A 176 -11.04 -2.12 -13.47
N ASP A 177 -10.42 -3.30 -13.30
CA ASP A 177 -11.11 -4.55 -12.90
C ASP A 177 -11.54 -4.57 -11.42
N ILE A 178 -10.87 -3.80 -10.53
CA ILE A 178 -11.23 -3.66 -9.11
C ILE A 178 -11.98 -2.35 -8.80
N ASP A 179 -12.31 -1.58 -9.83
CA ASP A 179 -13.00 -0.31 -9.65
C ASP A 179 -14.33 -0.48 -8.90
N GLY A 180 -14.64 0.45 -8.01
CA GLY A 180 -15.80 0.37 -7.11
C GLY A 180 -15.62 -0.51 -5.87
N ASP A 181 -14.69 -1.48 -5.88
CA ASP A 181 -14.42 -2.34 -4.73
C ASP A 181 -13.20 -1.90 -3.92
N LEU A 182 -12.23 -1.23 -4.54
CA LEU A 182 -11.08 -0.64 -3.85
C LEU A 182 -11.43 0.76 -3.32
N HIS A 183 -11.35 0.98 -2.01
CA HIS A 183 -11.84 2.20 -1.38
C HIS A 183 -10.73 3.15 -0.94
N ALA A 184 -9.56 2.61 -0.58
CA ALA A 184 -8.37 3.40 -0.29
C ALA A 184 -7.09 2.67 -0.68
N ALA A 185 -6.04 3.45 -0.90
CA ALA A 185 -4.69 2.96 -1.09
C ALA A 185 -3.68 3.82 -0.33
N ASN A 186 -2.76 3.17 0.37
CA ASN A 186 -1.50 3.79 0.73
C ASN A 186 -0.44 3.33 -0.25
N VAL A 187 0.15 4.29 -0.99
CA VAL A 187 1.14 4.00 -2.02
C VAL A 187 2.53 4.41 -1.55
N ASP A 188 3.47 3.46 -1.56
CA ASP A 188 4.87 3.74 -1.30
C ASP A 188 5.54 4.47 -2.50
N LEU A 189 5.68 5.79 -2.40
CA LEU A 189 6.57 6.56 -3.28
C LEU A 189 7.97 6.56 -2.67
N LYS A 190 8.75 5.54 -3.03
CA LYS A 190 10.02 5.21 -2.35
C LYS A 190 11.15 6.21 -2.64
N SER A 191 11.06 6.99 -3.71
CA SER A 191 12.05 7.97 -4.14
C SER A 191 11.44 8.78 -5.31
N PHE A 192 12.05 9.92 -5.68
CA PHE A 192 11.76 10.61 -6.94
C PHE A 192 12.88 10.43 -7.99
N SER A 193 13.72 9.41 -7.81
CA SER A 193 14.82 9.05 -8.71
C SER A 193 14.58 7.69 -9.36
N ASP A 194 14.60 7.63 -10.69
CA ASP A 194 14.49 6.38 -11.42
C ASP A 194 15.73 5.47 -11.22
N ASP A 195 16.90 6.05 -10.92
CA ASP A 195 18.11 5.30 -10.54
C ASP A 195 17.89 4.57 -9.21
N PHE A 196 17.33 5.25 -8.21
CA PHE A 196 16.96 4.60 -6.95
C PHE A 196 16.02 3.42 -7.19
N TYR A 197 15.00 3.57 -8.03
CA TYR A 197 14.07 2.47 -8.31
C TYR A 197 14.75 1.28 -8.99
N ARG A 198 15.67 1.53 -9.92
CA ARG A 198 16.43 0.47 -10.60
C ARG A 198 17.33 -0.28 -9.62
N ASP A 199 18.11 0.46 -8.85
CA ASP A 199 19.20 -0.09 -8.02
C ASP A 199 18.70 -0.65 -6.68
N MET A 200 17.71 0.03 -6.09
CA MET A 200 17.25 -0.27 -4.73
C MET A 200 15.95 -1.06 -4.69
N ALA A 201 15.13 -1.04 -5.75
CA ALA A 201 13.80 -1.66 -5.78
C ALA A 201 13.55 -2.63 -6.94
N GLY A 202 14.43 -2.67 -7.95
CA GLY A 202 14.26 -3.51 -9.14
C GLY A 202 13.05 -3.10 -10.01
N ALA A 203 12.71 -1.82 -10.02
CA ALA A 203 11.53 -1.27 -10.69
C ALA A 203 11.84 0.07 -11.40
N ARG A 204 10.80 0.82 -11.78
CA ARG A 204 10.91 2.15 -12.41
C ARG A 204 9.99 3.14 -11.68
N LEU A 205 10.37 4.41 -11.65
CA LEU A 205 9.59 5.46 -10.96
C LEU A 205 8.26 5.74 -11.66
N ARG A 206 8.29 5.93 -12.99
CA ARG A 206 7.15 6.46 -13.76
C ARG A 206 5.83 5.68 -13.56
N PRO A 207 5.82 4.33 -13.51
CA PRO A 207 4.57 3.62 -13.26
C PRO A 207 3.98 3.88 -11.88
N VAL A 208 4.80 4.10 -10.84
CA VAL A 208 4.31 4.45 -9.49
C VAL A 208 3.60 5.79 -9.50
N LEU A 209 4.21 6.81 -10.15
CA LEU A 209 3.60 8.13 -10.31
C LEU A 209 2.27 8.05 -11.08
N ALA A 210 2.22 7.26 -12.15
CA ALA A 210 0.99 7.06 -12.93
C ALA A 210 -0.12 6.40 -12.11
N THR A 211 0.22 5.42 -11.28
CA THR A 211 -0.73 4.75 -10.38
C THR A 211 -1.29 5.68 -9.33
N ILE A 212 -0.46 6.50 -8.67
CA ILE A 212 -0.92 7.47 -7.66
C ILE A 212 -1.94 8.42 -8.29
N ARG A 213 -1.63 8.98 -9.45
CA ARG A 213 -2.54 9.87 -10.19
C ARG A 213 -3.85 9.17 -10.55
N ARG A 214 -3.79 7.94 -11.08
CA ARG A 214 -4.99 7.19 -11.49
C ARG A 214 -5.88 6.82 -10.28
N LEU A 215 -5.30 6.38 -9.17
CA LEU A 215 -6.07 6.08 -7.96
C LEU A 215 -6.86 7.30 -7.50
N TRP A 216 -6.21 8.47 -7.47
CA TRP A 216 -6.84 9.74 -7.12
C TRP A 216 -7.95 10.13 -8.12
N GLU A 217 -7.68 10.04 -9.42
CA GLU A 217 -8.64 10.35 -10.50
C GLU A 217 -9.88 9.42 -10.45
N LYS A 218 -9.73 8.17 -9.99
CA LYS A 218 -10.83 7.22 -9.79
C LYS A 218 -11.59 7.43 -8.47
N GLY A 219 -11.22 8.43 -7.66
CA GLY A 219 -11.86 8.72 -6.38
C GLY A 219 -11.52 7.76 -5.25
N ILE A 220 -10.53 6.87 -5.45
CA ILE A 220 -9.99 5.97 -4.44
C ILE A 220 -9.16 6.82 -3.48
N TRP A 221 -9.50 6.81 -2.19
CA TRP A 221 -8.79 7.65 -1.23
C TRP A 221 -7.32 7.24 -1.17
N THR A 222 -6.43 8.17 -1.49
CA THR A 222 -5.00 7.86 -1.65
C THR A 222 -4.18 8.67 -0.66
N GLU A 223 -3.33 7.98 0.10
CA GLU A 223 -2.25 8.58 0.88
C GLU A 223 -0.93 8.02 0.38
N VAL A 224 0.15 8.79 0.49
CA VAL A 224 1.47 8.38 -0.01
C VAL A 224 2.44 8.26 1.14
N THR A 225 3.26 7.22 1.13
CA THR A 225 4.32 7.01 2.12
C THR A 225 5.69 6.97 1.45
N THR A 226 6.65 7.62 2.09
CA THR A 226 8.07 7.56 1.73
C THR A 226 8.85 7.10 2.95
N LEU A 227 9.50 5.96 2.85
CA LEU A 227 10.50 5.54 3.83
C LEU A 227 11.79 6.32 3.55
N LEU A 228 12.16 7.21 4.45
CA LEU A 228 13.31 8.10 4.29
C LEU A 228 14.59 7.36 4.71
N ILE A 229 15.52 7.16 3.80
CA ILE A 229 16.76 6.39 3.96
C ILE A 229 17.95 7.36 3.86
N PRO A 230 18.74 7.54 4.94
CA PRO A 230 19.86 8.47 4.96
C PRO A 230 20.87 8.26 3.83
N GLY A 231 21.20 9.33 3.12
CA GLY A 231 22.16 9.33 2.01
C GLY A 231 21.69 8.55 0.78
N ARG A 232 20.38 8.31 0.63
CA ARG A 232 19.80 7.60 -0.53
C ARG A 232 18.63 8.33 -1.18
N ASN A 233 17.65 8.78 -0.39
CA ASN A 233 16.45 9.47 -0.89
C ASN A 233 16.03 10.65 0.02
N ASP A 234 16.99 11.22 0.78
CA ASP A 234 16.72 12.20 1.84
C ASP A 234 17.27 13.61 1.56
N SER A 235 17.70 13.88 0.34
CA SER A 235 18.10 15.23 -0.07
C SER A 235 16.90 16.17 -0.17
N ASP A 236 17.14 17.47 0.02
CA ASP A 236 16.07 18.48 -0.04
C ASP A 236 15.44 18.54 -1.44
N SER A 237 16.23 18.38 -2.50
CA SER A 237 15.71 18.35 -3.88
C SER A 237 14.81 17.14 -4.14
N GLU A 238 15.14 15.98 -3.58
CA GLU A 238 14.32 14.78 -3.72
C GLU A 238 13.00 14.93 -2.97
N LEU A 239 13.04 15.42 -1.73
CA LEU A 239 11.85 15.67 -0.91
C LEU A 239 10.94 16.74 -1.54
N GLN A 240 11.53 17.80 -2.08
CA GLN A 240 10.80 18.84 -2.81
C GLN A 240 10.10 18.25 -4.04
N SER A 241 10.79 17.42 -4.83
CA SER A 241 10.22 16.81 -6.02
C SER A 241 9.05 15.87 -5.71
N ILE A 242 9.14 15.09 -4.61
CA ILE A 242 8.02 14.30 -4.11
C ILE A 242 6.84 15.21 -3.76
N ALA A 243 7.08 16.24 -2.94
CA ALA A 243 6.03 17.12 -2.46
C ALA A 243 5.33 17.87 -3.61
N GLU A 244 6.08 18.43 -4.55
CA GLU A 244 5.56 19.12 -5.73
C GLU A 244 4.72 18.18 -6.61
N PHE A 245 5.18 16.94 -6.82
CA PHE A 245 4.39 15.95 -7.54
C PHE A 245 3.04 15.68 -6.85
N LEU A 246 3.04 15.48 -5.53
CA LEU A 246 1.79 15.25 -4.78
C LEU A 246 0.86 16.47 -4.84
N VAL A 247 1.40 17.70 -4.68
CA VAL A 247 0.64 18.96 -4.82
C VAL A 247 0.05 19.10 -6.23
N SER A 248 0.78 18.68 -7.28
CA SER A 248 0.29 18.70 -8.66
C SER A 248 -0.92 17.79 -8.91
N ILE A 249 -1.16 16.82 -8.00
CA ILE A 249 -2.37 15.99 -7.99
C ILE A 249 -3.42 16.65 -7.10
N SER A 250 -3.06 16.94 -5.84
CA SER A 250 -3.90 17.69 -4.91
C SER A 250 -3.11 18.12 -3.67
N PRO A 251 -3.26 19.36 -3.16
CA PRO A 251 -2.70 19.77 -1.87
C PRO A 251 -3.30 18.99 -0.68
N ASP A 252 -4.42 18.30 -0.89
CA ASP A 252 -5.10 17.49 0.11
C ASP A 252 -4.58 16.04 0.21
N LEU A 253 -3.66 15.63 -0.67
CA LEU A 253 -3.09 14.28 -0.66
C LEU A 253 -2.12 14.14 0.53
N PRO A 254 -2.43 13.32 1.56
CA PRO A 254 -1.56 13.18 2.72
C PRO A 254 -0.24 12.49 2.37
N TRP A 255 0.86 13.08 2.84
CA TRP A 255 2.19 12.50 2.70
C TRP A 255 2.74 12.06 4.06
N HIS A 256 3.17 10.81 4.14
CA HIS A 256 3.79 10.22 5.33
C HIS A 256 5.27 10.00 5.08
N VAL A 257 6.11 10.55 5.96
CA VAL A 257 7.56 10.37 5.90
C VAL A 257 7.98 9.52 7.08
N SER A 258 8.35 8.28 6.80
CA SER A 258 8.67 7.29 7.84
C SER A 258 10.16 7.13 8.03
N ARG A 259 10.59 6.91 9.28
CA ARG A 259 11.98 6.59 9.60
C ARG A 259 12.34 5.18 9.16
N PHE A 260 13.47 5.06 8.48
CA PHE A 260 14.18 3.83 8.21
C PHE A 260 14.94 3.36 9.46
N TYR A 261 15.11 2.05 9.55
CA TYR A 261 16.07 1.39 10.42
C TYR A 261 16.83 0.34 9.60
N PRO A 262 18.12 0.06 9.90
CA PRO A 262 18.92 -0.90 9.16
C PRO A 262 18.22 -2.27 9.08
N THR A 263 18.00 -2.76 7.85
CA THR A 263 17.27 -4.02 7.64
C THR A 263 17.62 -4.67 6.31
N TYR A 264 17.36 -5.97 6.22
CA TYR A 264 17.58 -6.81 5.03
C TYR A 264 18.99 -6.66 4.44
N HIS A 265 19.15 -5.97 3.31
CA HIS A 265 20.45 -5.77 2.66
C HIS A 265 21.06 -4.37 2.91
N LEU A 266 20.37 -3.48 3.62
CA LEU A 266 20.85 -2.16 4.02
C LEU A 266 21.14 -2.17 5.52
N LEU A 267 22.19 -2.87 5.92
CA LEU A 267 22.63 -2.93 7.32
C LEU A 267 23.71 -1.88 7.63
N ASP A 268 24.28 -1.27 6.60
CA ASP A 268 25.36 -0.27 6.63
C ASP A 268 24.85 1.18 6.72
N VAL A 269 23.54 1.40 6.55
CA VAL A 269 22.91 2.73 6.62
C VAL A 269 22.32 2.94 8.01
N PRO A 270 22.59 4.06 8.70
CA PRO A 270 22.06 4.31 10.03
C PRO A 270 20.53 4.53 10.02
N PRO A 271 19.85 4.40 11.17
CA PRO A 271 18.45 4.80 11.28
C PRO A 271 18.28 6.27 10.91
N THR A 272 17.13 6.62 10.33
CA THR A 272 16.82 8.00 9.97
C THR A 272 16.76 8.87 11.23
N PRO A 273 17.48 9.99 11.30
CA PRO A 273 17.36 10.93 12.40
C PRO A 273 15.98 11.61 12.38
N LEU A 274 15.47 12.02 13.55
CA LEU A 274 14.17 12.68 13.67
C LEU A 274 14.15 14.00 12.87
N GLU A 275 15.27 14.72 12.90
CA GLU A 275 15.50 15.99 12.24
C GLU A 275 15.31 15.90 10.72
N ALA A 276 15.60 14.73 10.12
CA ALA A 276 15.36 14.50 8.69
C ALA A 276 13.87 14.36 8.36
N VAL A 277 13.08 13.76 9.26
CA VAL A 277 11.62 13.69 9.12
C VAL A 277 10.99 15.07 9.31
N GLU A 278 11.43 15.82 10.33
CA GLU A 278 10.99 17.20 10.55
C GLU A 278 11.31 18.11 9.35
N ARG A 279 12.49 17.93 8.75
CA ARG A 279 12.88 18.61 7.51
C ARG A 279 11.92 18.27 6.37
N ALA A 280 11.63 17.00 6.14
CA ALA A 280 10.69 16.58 5.09
C ALA A 280 9.27 17.11 5.32
N ILE A 281 8.79 17.13 6.58
CA ILE A 281 7.50 17.74 6.94
C ILE A 281 7.46 19.22 6.56
N ARG A 282 8.53 19.95 6.85
CA ARG A 282 8.65 21.38 6.53
C ARG A 282 8.63 21.61 5.01
N ILE A 283 9.42 20.84 4.27
CA ILE A 283 9.50 20.88 2.80
C ILE A 283 8.12 20.60 2.19
N GLY A 284 7.46 19.52 2.63
CA GLY A 284 6.13 19.17 2.13
C GLY A 284 5.09 20.26 2.34
N LYS A 285 5.08 20.88 3.53
CA LYS A 285 4.19 22.01 3.84
C LYS A 285 4.53 23.26 3.03
N GLN A 286 5.81 23.57 2.84
CA GLN A 286 6.27 24.71 2.03
C GLN A 286 5.90 24.54 0.55
N ALA A 287 5.91 23.32 0.02
CA ALA A 287 5.45 23.02 -1.33
C ALA A 287 3.92 23.17 -1.49
N GLY A 288 3.15 23.17 -0.40
CA GLY A 288 1.70 23.40 -0.40
C GLY A 288 0.86 22.21 0.06
N LEU A 289 1.47 21.11 0.52
CA LEU A 289 0.71 20.00 1.13
C LEU A 289 0.11 20.45 2.46
N ARG A 290 -1.20 20.19 2.63
CA ARG A 290 -1.92 20.49 3.87
C ARG A 290 -1.59 19.51 4.98
N TYR A 291 -1.30 18.26 4.61
CA TYR A 291 -1.10 17.17 5.56
C TYR A 291 0.21 16.44 5.28
N VAL A 292 1.17 16.60 6.20
CA VAL A 292 2.44 15.88 6.17
C VAL A 292 2.72 15.29 7.54
N TYR A 293 2.86 13.97 7.58
CA TYR A 293 2.91 13.16 8.80
C TYR A 293 4.31 12.55 8.97
N GLY A 294 4.78 12.50 10.21
CA GLY A 294 5.97 11.73 10.57
C GLY A 294 5.57 10.32 10.94
N GLY A 295 6.20 9.32 10.33
CA GLY A 295 6.04 7.90 10.68
C GLY A 295 7.20 7.39 11.51
N ASN A 296 6.92 6.44 12.41
CA ASN A 296 7.90 5.86 13.36
C ASN A 296 8.54 6.90 14.31
N VAL A 297 7.76 7.91 14.70
CA VAL A 297 8.16 9.00 15.61
C VAL A 297 7.17 9.13 16.78
N PRO A 298 7.10 8.11 17.67
CA PRO A 298 6.06 8.02 18.69
C PRO A 298 5.99 9.28 19.55
N GLY A 299 4.79 9.88 19.64
CA GLY A 299 4.54 11.08 20.46
C GLY A 299 4.91 12.40 19.79
N HIS A 300 5.38 12.37 18.54
CA HIS A 300 5.67 13.58 17.78
C HIS A 300 4.36 14.30 17.39
N SER A 301 4.40 15.64 17.39
CA SER A 301 3.21 16.47 17.14
C SER A 301 2.60 16.25 15.74
N SER A 302 3.42 15.84 14.79
CA SER A 302 2.97 15.53 13.42
C SER A 302 2.16 14.25 13.30
N GLU A 303 1.96 13.43 14.34
CA GLU A 303 1.07 12.25 14.28
C GLU A 303 -0.42 12.63 14.18
N SER A 304 -0.75 13.85 14.63
CA SER A 304 -2.12 14.31 14.75
C SER A 304 -2.53 15.23 13.59
N THR A 305 -3.81 15.22 13.27
CA THR A 305 -4.39 16.05 12.20
C THR A 305 -4.91 17.35 12.78
N SER A 306 -4.38 18.47 12.32
CA SER A 306 -4.90 19.82 12.60
C SER A 306 -5.68 20.37 11.40
N CYS A 307 -6.64 21.25 11.66
CA CYS A 307 -7.36 21.98 10.63
C CYS A 307 -6.38 22.79 9.77
N PRO A 308 -6.39 22.63 8.43
CA PRO A 308 -5.46 23.36 7.57
C PRO A 308 -5.72 24.88 7.55
N ARG A 309 -6.93 25.32 7.93
CA ARG A 309 -7.30 26.73 7.95
C ARG A 309 -7.04 27.42 9.28
N CYS A 310 -7.50 26.85 10.40
CA CYS A 310 -7.43 27.52 11.71
C CYS A 310 -6.49 26.86 12.73
N GLY A 311 -5.81 25.77 12.36
CA GLY A 311 -4.82 25.10 13.21
C GLY A 311 -5.39 24.30 14.39
N ARG A 312 -6.71 24.30 14.62
CA ARG A 312 -7.35 23.50 15.68
C ARG A 312 -7.00 22.02 15.50
N LEU A 313 -6.62 21.35 16.59
CA LEU A 313 -6.42 19.91 16.61
C LEU A 313 -7.75 19.19 16.38
N LEU A 314 -7.85 18.39 15.31
CA LEU A 314 -9.09 17.70 14.92
C LEU A 314 -9.01 16.20 15.19
N ILE A 315 -7.90 15.56 14.87
CA ILE A 315 -7.71 14.13 15.17
C ILE A 315 -6.45 13.98 15.98
N ARG A 316 -6.62 13.62 17.26
CA ARG A 316 -5.50 13.40 18.17
C ARG A 316 -5.07 11.95 18.11
N ARG A 317 -3.78 11.72 17.84
CA ARG A 317 -3.16 10.39 17.85
C ARG A 317 -1.99 10.33 18.82
N SER A 318 -1.64 9.12 19.21
CA SER A 318 -0.38 8.79 19.87
C SER A 318 0.08 7.43 19.35
N GLY A 319 1.16 7.44 18.55
CA GLY A 319 1.57 6.28 17.77
C GLY A 319 0.42 5.80 16.87
N LEU A 320 0.11 4.50 16.95
CA LEU A 320 -0.93 3.85 16.13
C LEU A 320 -2.35 3.94 16.72
N ARG A 321 -2.54 4.72 17.80
CA ARG A 321 -3.85 4.86 18.45
C ARG A 321 -4.44 6.23 18.18
N THR A 322 -5.65 6.26 17.65
CA THR A 322 -6.48 7.46 17.62
C THR A 322 -7.15 7.62 18.98
N LEU A 323 -6.89 8.76 19.63
CA LEU A 323 -7.39 9.10 20.96
C LEU A 323 -8.70 9.90 20.88
N ASN A 324 -8.83 10.76 19.88
CA ASN A 324 -10.04 11.56 19.67
C ASN A 324 -10.20 11.95 18.19
N VAL A 325 -11.45 12.04 17.73
CA VAL A 325 -11.85 12.57 16.41
C VAL A 325 -12.90 13.66 16.64
N ASP A 326 -12.51 14.91 16.43
CA ASP A 326 -13.33 16.13 16.58
C ASP A 326 -13.65 16.72 15.20
N LEU A 327 -14.50 16.00 14.45
CA LEU A 327 -14.98 16.40 13.12
C LEU A 327 -16.51 16.41 13.10
N ALA A 328 -17.11 17.48 12.61
CA ALA A 328 -18.54 17.58 12.36
C ALA A 328 -18.81 17.28 10.88
N ALA A 329 -19.28 16.07 10.57
CA ALA A 329 -19.53 15.61 9.20
C ALA A 329 -18.33 15.87 8.24
N GLY A 330 -17.11 15.56 8.70
CA GLY A 330 -15.88 15.80 7.93
C GLY A 330 -15.38 17.25 7.90
N ARG A 331 -16.00 18.16 8.66
CA ARG A 331 -15.60 19.57 8.75
C ARG A 331 -15.02 19.92 10.11
N CYS A 332 -14.15 20.93 10.13
CA CYS A 332 -13.67 21.54 11.35
C CYS A 332 -14.83 22.23 12.09
N PRO A 333 -15.15 21.85 13.33
CA PRO A 333 -16.26 22.44 14.08
C PRO A 333 -16.03 23.91 14.45
N SER A 334 -14.77 24.39 14.39
CA SER A 334 -14.42 25.77 14.77
C SER A 334 -14.52 26.78 13.63
N CYS A 335 -14.30 26.36 12.39
CA CYS A 335 -14.18 27.30 11.27
C CYS A 335 -14.88 26.83 9.98
N GLY A 336 -15.50 25.65 9.99
CA GLY A 336 -16.27 25.08 8.88
C GLY A 336 -15.43 24.49 7.74
N GLU A 337 -14.10 24.57 7.81
CA GLU A 337 -13.19 24.04 6.79
C GLU A 337 -13.44 22.55 6.56
N GLU A 338 -13.57 22.16 5.29
CA GLU A 338 -13.65 20.76 4.92
C GLU A 338 -12.29 20.09 5.09
N VAL A 339 -12.25 19.03 5.88
CA VAL A 339 -11.04 18.24 6.05
C VAL A 339 -11.08 17.14 4.99
N ALA A 340 -10.07 17.11 4.12
CA ALA A 340 -10.01 16.06 3.12
C ALA A 340 -9.86 14.68 3.78
N GLY A 341 -10.69 13.72 3.38
CA GLY A 341 -10.65 12.37 3.92
C GLY A 341 -11.91 11.57 3.61
N ARG A 342 -11.96 10.37 4.18
CA ARG A 342 -13.14 9.49 4.26
C ARG A 342 -13.31 9.11 5.71
N PHE A 343 -14.16 9.83 6.43
CA PHE A 343 -14.40 9.61 7.86
C PHE A 343 -15.63 8.73 8.07
N LYS A 344 -15.72 8.09 9.23
CA LYS A 344 -16.98 7.46 9.63
C LYS A 344 -18.05 8.54 9.77
N GLU A 345 -19.25 8.25 9.26
CA GLU A 345 -20.42 9.04 9.63
C GLU A 345 -20.65 8.88 11.13
N VAL A 346 -20.71 10.01 11.84
CA VAL A 346 -21.17 10.01 13.22
C VAL A 346 -22.68 9.82 13.13
N GLN A 347 -23.18 8.65 13.56
CA GLN A 347 -24.62 8.50 13.78
C GLN A 347 -25.00 9.53 14.84
N ALA A 348 -25.91 10.44 14.47
CA ALA A 348 -26.41 11.52 15.32
C ALA A 348 -27.17 10.99 16.54
#